data_AF-A0AAE0AR53-F1
#
_entry.id   AF-A0AAE0AR53-F1
#
_cell.length_a   1.000
_cell.length_b   1.000
_cell.length_c   1.000
_cell.angle_alpha   90.00
_cell.angle_beta   90.00
_cell.angle_gamma   90.00
#
_symmetry.space_group_name_H-M   'P 1'
#
loop_
_entity.id
_entity.type
_entity.pdbx_description
1 polymer ?
#
loop_
_entity_poly.entity_id
_entity_poly.type
_entity_poly.pdbx_seq_one_letter_code
_entity_poly.pdbx_strand_id
1 'polypeptide(L)'
;MLKYIVRVFIDDHSHKPAMFREVSSHRSHRNLDEGDYAQIDAMGKNFIRGCQTFEYMVDQKWGYSKIEFTQKDMYNKITKMRQSKAFESNSQAAISYLESKAFS
;
A
#
# COMPACT_ATOMS: atom_id res chain seq x y z
N MET A 1 14.15 -32.36 4.95
CA MET A 1 13.49 -31.35 4.08
C MET A 1 12.06 -31.81 3.86
N LEU A 2 11.06 -31.10 4.41
CA LEU A 2 9.66 -31.45 4.20
C LEU A 2 9.21 -30.95 2.82
N LYS A 3 8.66 -31.85 2.02
CA LYS A 3 8.14 -31.56 0.68
C LYS A 3 6.62 -31.58 0.73
N TYR A 4 5.99 -30.44 0.49
CA TYR A 4 4.54 -30.38 0.33
C TYR A 4 4.17 -30.83 -1.08
N ILE A 5 3.17 -31.70 -1.17
CA ILE A 5 2.65 -32.23 -2.43
C ILE A 5 1.14 -31.99 -2.42
N VAL A 6 0.62 -31.31 -3.44
CA VAL A 6 -0.82 -31.15 -3.64
C VAL A 6 -1.38 -32.51 -4.08
N ARG A 7 -2.30 -33.08 -3.29
CA ARG A 7 -2.91 -34.40 -3.59
C ARG A 7 -4.20 -34.30 -4.39
N VAL A 8 -4.96 -33.23 -4.19
CA VAL A 8 -6.29 -33.04 -4.79
C VAL A 8 -6.48 -31.57 -5.12
N PHE A 9 -7.01 -31.30 -6.31
CA PHE A 9 -7.51 -29.99 -6.72
C PHE A 9 -9.00 -30.16 -7.07
N ILE A 10 -9.87 -29.38 -6.41
CA ILE A 10 -11.30 -29.38 -6.67
C ILE A 10 -11.62 -28.02 -7.29
N ASP A 11 -12.02 -28.02 -8.55
CA ASP A 11 -12.43 -26.80 -9.26
C ASP A 11 -13.94 -26.52 -9.14
N ASP A 12 -14.71 -27.49 -8.65
CA ASP A 12 -16.15 -27.35 -8.48
C ASP A 12 -16.46 -26.36 -7.36
N HIS A 13 -17.34 -25.40 -7.66
CA HIS A 13 -17.69 -24.30 -6.78
C HIS A 13 -19.20 -24.22 -6.60
N SER A 14 -19.65 -23.98 -5.37
CA SER A 14 -21.07 -23.76 -5.06
C SER A 14 -21.62 -22.42 -5.55
N HIS A 15 -20.76 -21.56 -6.07
CA HIS A 15 -21.10 -20.26 -6.64
C HIS A 15 -20.14 -19.89 -7.77
N LYS A 16 -20.51 -18.88 -8.56
CA LYS A 16 -19.62 -18.35 -9.60
C LYS A 16 -18.37 -17.73 -8.94
N PRO A 17 -17.15 -18.06 -9.40
CA PRO A 17 -15.93 -17.39 -8.97
C PRO A 17 -16.02 -15.88 -9.19
N ALA A 18 -15.35 -15.10 -8.33
CA ALA A 18 -15.29 -13.65 -8.46
C ALA A 18 -14.66 -13.27 -9.81
N MET A 19 -15.28 -12.34 -10.51
CA MET A 19 -14.73 -11.81 -11.74
C MET A 19 -13.48 -10.97 -11.46
N PHE A 20 -12.60 -10.82 -12.45
CA PHE A 20 -11.40 -9.99 -12.34
C PHE A 20 -11.69 -8.57 -11.79
N ARG A 21 -12.84 -7.99 -12.15
CA ARG A 21 -13.26 -6.65 -11.69
C ARG A 21 -13.64 -6.58 -10.21
N GLU A 22 -13.91 -7.74 -9.60
CA GLU A 22 -14.32 -7.89 -8.20
C GLU A 22 -13.16 -8.32 -7.30
N VAL A 23 -11.97 -8.52 -7.88
CA VAL A 23 -10.76 -8.92 -7.16
C VAL A 23 -10.39 -7.87 -6.12
N SER A 24 -10.49 -6.59 -6.45
CA SER A 24 -10.25 -5.49 -5.51
C SER A 24 -11.28 -5.45 -4.35
N SER A 25 -12.45 -6.08 -4.47
CA SER A 25 -13.38 -6.21 -3.34
C SER A 25 -12.83 -7.12 -2.24
N HIS A 26 -11.99 -8.10 -2.60
CA HIS A 26 -11.38 -9.03 -1.66
C HIS A 26 -10.09 -8.48 -1.05
N ARG A 27 -10.08 -8.32 0.28
CA ARG A 27 -8.91 -7.75 0.99
C ARG A 27 -7.60 -8.48 0.71
N SER A 28 -7.64 -9.81 0.59
CA SER A 28 -6.47 -10.66 0.34
C SER A 28 -5.84 -10.46 -1.04
N HIS A 29 -6.61 -9.93 -1.99
CA HIS A 29 -6.14 -9.63 -3.34
C HIS A 29 -5.79 -8.15 -3.51
N ARG A 30 -6.03 -7.32 -2.49
CA ARG A 30 -5.65 -5.92 -2.54
C ARG A 30 -4.20 -5.76 -2.16
N ASN A 31 -3.39 -5.30 -3.10
CA ASN A 31 -2.01 -4.98 -2.84
C ASN A 31 -1.64 -3.60 -3.40
N LEU A 32 -0.76 -2.93 -2.68
CA LEU A 32 -0.05 -1.74 -3.12
C LEU A 32 1.40 -2.15 -3.19
N ASP A 33 1.91 -2.32 -4.41
CA ASP A 33 3.32 -2.65 -4.58
C ASP A 33 4.23 -1.46 -4.24
N GLU A 34 5.54 -1.69 -4.26
CA GLU A 34 6.52 -0.64 -3.93
C GLU A 34 6.58 0.47 -4.99
N GLY A 35 6.26 0.16 -6.25
CA GLY A 35 6.19 1.14 -7.33
C GLY A 35 5.00 2.08 -7.19
N ASP A 36 3.81 1.50 -6.97
CA ASP A 36 2.57 2.21 -6.62
C ASP A 36 2.83 3.14 -5.43
N TYR A 37 3.53 2.63 -4.42
CA TYR A 37 3.92 3.39 -3.23
C TYR A 37 4.84 4.57 -3.54
N ALA A 38 5.94 4.35 -4.27
CA ALA A 38 6.89 5.40 -4.62
C ALA A 38 6.21 6.52 -5.41
N GLN A 39 5.29 6.14 -6.29
CA GLN A 39 4.50 7.08 -7.07
C GLN A 39 3.55 7.90 -6.19
N ILE A 40 2.83 7.27 -5.26
CA ILE A 40 1.94 7.97 -4.31
C ILE A 40 2.74 8.98 -3.46
N ASP A 41 3.91 8.59 -2.93
CA ASP A 41 4.76 9.49 -2.13
C ASP A 41 5.29 10.67 -2.98
N ALA A 42 5.69 10.42 -4.23
CA ALA A 42 6.12 11.47 -5.15
C ALA A 42 4.99 12.46 -5.48
N MET A 43 3.79 11.97 -5.78
CA MET A 43 2.63 12.83 -6.06
C MET A 43 2.20 13.63 -4.83
N GLY A 44 2.26 13.02 -3.64
CA GLY A 44 1.97 13.69 -2.37
C GLY A 44 2.97 14.81 -2.04
N LYS A 45 4.25 14.64 -2.38
CA LYS A 45 5.28 15.70 -2.25
C LYS A 45 5.03 16.88 -3.19
N ASN A 46 4.44 16.63 -4.36
CA ASN A 46 4.10 17.64 -5.35
C ASN A 46 2.72 18.30 -5.10
N PHE A 47 2.20 18.21 -3.87
CA PHE A 47 0.91 18.78 -3.43
C PHE A 47 -0.33 18.29 -4.22
N ILE A 48 -0.23 17.18 -4.94
CA ILE A 48 -1.39 16.56 -5.59
C ILE A 48 -2.29 15.97 -4.51
N ARG A 49 -3.58 16.30 -4.56
CA ARG A 49 -4.55 15.80 -3.56
C ARG A 49 -4.67 14.28 -3.71
N GLY A 50 -4.84 13.56 -2.59
CA GLY A 50 -4.95 12.10 -2.61
C GLY A 50 -6.06 11.57 -3.55
N CYS A 51 -7.17 12.30 -3.72
CA CYS A 51 -8.18 11.93 -4.71
C CYS A 51 -7.67 12.01 -6.14
N GLN A 52 -6.93 13.07 -6.50
CA GLN A 52 -6.33 13.24 -7.82
C GLN A 52 -5.22 12.22 -8.07
N THR A 53 -4.45 11.85 -7.03
CA THR A 53 -3.47 10.75 -7.11
C THR A 53 -4.15 9.42 -7.45
N PHE A 54 -5.28 9.11 -6.80
CA PHE A 54 -6.02 7.89 -7.07
C PHE A 54 -6.58 7.85 -8.49
N GLU A 55 -7.24 8.92 -8.93
CA GLU A 55 -7.75 9.05 -10.30
C GLU A 55 -6.64 8.91 -11.34
N TYR A 56 -5.49 9.55 -11.11
CA TYR A 56 -4.34 9.43 -12.00
C TYR A 56 -3.81 8.00 -12.10
N MET A 57 -3.71 7.28 -10.98
CA MET A 57 -3.29 5.88 -10.98
C MET A 57 -4.29 4.97 -11.68
N VAL A 58 -5.59 5.27 -11.53
CA VAL A 58 -6.66 4.59 -12.25
C VAL A 58 -6.48 4.79 -13.76
N ASP A 59 -6.27 6.02 -14.22
CA ASP A 59 -6.04 6.33 -15.63
C ASP A 59 -4.80 5.62 -16.16
N GLN A 60 -3.70 5.63 -15.41
CA GLN A 60 -2.47 4.94 -15.78
C GLN A 60 -2.63 3.42 -15.87
N LYS A 61 -3.45 2.81 -15.00
CA LYS A 61 -3.76 1.38 -15.04
C LYS A 61 -4.92 1.07 -15.98
N TRP A 62 -5.35 2.01 -16.83
CA TRP A 62 -6.41 1.80 -17.84
C TRP A 62 -7.80 1.56 -17.23
N GLY A 63 -8.10 2.24 -16.13
CA GLY A 63 -9.41 2.31 -15.51
C GLY A 63 -9.57 1.48 -14.23
N TYR A 64 -10.67 1.74 -13.51
CA TYR A 64 -10.91 1.18 -12.16
C TYR A 64 -10.95 -0.34 -12.11
N SER A 65 -11.28 -0.99 -13.23
CA SER A 65 -11.32 -2.45 -13.30
C SER A 65 -9.94 -3.11 -13.21
N LYS A 66 -8.86 -2.33 -13.36
CA LYS A 66 -7.48 -2.80 -13.46
C LYS A 66 -6.62 -2.42 -12.27
N ILE A 67 -7.15 -1.59 -11.37
CA ILE A 67 -6.47 -1.24 -10.13
C ILE A 67 -6.78 -2.29 -9.06
N GLU A 68 -5.73 -2.76 -8.39
CA GLU A 68 -5.85 -3.86 -7.43
C GLU A 68 -6.15 -3.38 -6.01
N PHE A 69 -6.16 -2.07 -5.75
CA PHE A 69 -6.39 -1.49 -4.43
C PHE A 69 -7.50 -0.44 -4.45
N THR A 70 -8.12 -0.18 -3.30
CA THR A 70 -9.11 0.89 -3.17
C THR A 70 -8.46 2.21 -2.79
N GLN A 71 -9.15 3.31 -3.03
CA GLN A 71 -8.75 4.64 -2.56
C GLN A 71 -8.53 4.66 -1.03
N LYS A 72 -9.29 3.87 -0.27
CA LYS A 72 -9.12 3.74 1.18
C LYS A 72 -7.79 3.08 1.54
N ASP A 73 -7.35 2.06 0.79
CA ASP A 73 -6.07 1.41 1.04
C ASP A 73 -4.91 2.38 0.79
N MET A 74 -4.99 3.20 -0.27
CA MET A 74 -4.05 4.28 -0.55
C MET A 74 -3.98 5.28 0.61
N TYR A 75 -5.12 5.80 1.08
CA TYR A 75 -5.14 6.74 2.22
C TYR A 75 -4.58 6.13 3.51
N ASN A 76 -4.95 4.89 3.83
CA ASN A 76 -4.42 4.20 5.00
C ASN A 76 -2.89 4.08 4.94
N LYS A 77 -2.34 3.80 3.76
CA LYS A 77 -0.89 3.73 3.55
C LYS A 77 -0.24 5.09 3.71
N ILE A 78 -0.81 6.15 3.13
CA ILE A 78 -0.32 7.54 3.32
C ILE A 78 -0.27 7.93 4.79
N THR A 79 -1.33 7.62 5.54
CA THR A 79 -1.36 7.90 6.99
C THR A 79 -0.24 7.17 7.71
N LYS A 80 -0.02 5.88 7.41
CA LYS A 80 1.08 5.10 7.99
C LYS A 80 2.46 5.69 7.66
N MET A 81 2.67 6.15 6.42
CA MET A 81 3.93 6.82 6.03
C MET A 81 4.20 8.08 6.85
N ARG A 82 3.16 8.91 7.04
CA ARG A 82 3.30 10.15 7.81
C ARG A 82 3.63 9.85 9.26
N GLN A 83 2.99 8.81 9.82
CA GLN A 83 3.28 8.35 11.19
C GLN A 83 4.70 7.81 11.33
N SER A 84 5.20 7.02 10.38
CA SER A 84 6.56 6.50 10.43
C SER A 84 7.62 7.60 10.31
N LYS A 85 7.42 8.57 9.39
CA LYS A 85 8.33 9.73 9.24
C LYS A 85 8.36 10.60 10.50
N ALA A 86 7.21 10.82 11.13
CA ALA A 86 7.14 11.57 12.39
C ALA A 86 7.87 10.85 13.54
N PHE A 87 7.70 9.52 13.63
CA PHE A 87 8.42 8.72 14.62
C PHE A 87 9.94 8.78 14.42
N GLU A 88 10.42 8.58 13.19
CA GLU A 88 11.84 8.67 12.84
C GLU A 88 12.43 10.05 13.16
N SER A 89 11.72 11.13 12.81
CA SER A 89 12.12 12.49 13.14
C SER A 89 12.26 12.70 14.66
N ASN A 90 11.33 12.17 15.45
CA ASN A 90 11.38 12.29 16.91
C ASN A 90 12.56 11.52 17.49
N SER A 91 12.84 10.31 16.97
CA SER A 91 14.02 9.53 17.36
C SER A 91 15.31 10.30 17.05
N GLN A 92 15.43 10.89 15.85
CA GLN A 92 16.59 11.68 15.48
C GLN A 92 16.78 12.91 16.39
N ALA A 93 15.70 13.59 16.76
CA ALA A 93 15.74 14.72 17.67
C ALA A 93 16.19 14.30 19.08
N ALA A 94 15.68 13.18 19.60
CA ALA A 94 16.06 12.65 20.91
C ALA A 94 17.54 12.25 20.95
N ILE A 95 18.04 11.59 19.90
CA ILE A 95 19.47 11.24 19.77
C ILE A 95 20.32 12.51 19.78
N SER A 96 19.97 13.49 18.94
CA SER A 96 20.71 14.76 18.86
C SER A 96 20.77 15.49 20.21
N TYR A 97 19.67 15.46 20.97
CA TYR A 97 19.63 16.02 22.33
C TYR A 97 20.56 15.27 23.30
N LEU A 98 20.53 13.94 23.31
CA LEU A 98 21.38 13.12 24.19
C LEU A 98 22.87 13.31 23.86
N GLU A 99 23.23 13.37 22.57
CA GLU A 99 24.60 13.66 22.13
C GLU A 99 25.04 15.05 22.62
N SER A 100 24.19 16.07 22.45
CA SER A 100 24.50 17.43 22.92
C SER A 100 24.73 17.52 24.43
N LYS A 101 24.07 16.65 25.21
CA LYS A 101 24.24 16.56 26.67
C LYS A 101 25.45 15.73 27.09
N ALA A 102 25.89 14.79 26.26
CA ALA A 102 27.05 13.95 26.56
C ALA A 102 28.39 14.67 26.32
N PHE A 103 28.40 15.69 25.46
CA PHE A 103 29.58 16.51 25.14
C PHE A 103 29.53 17.92 25.77
N SER A 104 28.56 18.16 26.66
CA SER A 104 28.42 19.35 27.52
C SER A 104 28.95 19.06 28.92
#